data_AF-A0A8C5KK02-F1
#
_entry.id   AF-A0A8C5KK02-F1
#
_cell.length_a   1.000
_cell.length_b   1.000
_cell.length_c   1.000
_cell.angle_alpha   90.00
_cell.angle_beta   90.00
_cell.angle_gamma   90.00
#
_symmetry.space_group_name_H-M   'P 1'
#
loop_
_entity.id
_entity.type
_entity.pdbx_description
1 polymer ?
#
loop_
_entity_poly.entity_id
_entity_poly.type
_entity_poly.pdbx_seq_one_letter_code
_entity_poly.pdbx_strand_id
1 'polypeptide(L)' 'PGKASGVTSLYFMEEGQRKTPSQEGLPLEHVAGDRCIQEDLLGLTFRISPHAFFQVNTPAAEADLLWFEEW' A
#
# COMPACT_ATOMS: atom_id res chain seq x y z
N PRO A 1 21.82 -2.51 2.26
CA PRO A 1 21.33 -1.22 2.81
C PRO A 1 19.79 -1.18 2.97
N GLY A 2 19.00 -1.30 1.89
CA GLY A 2 17.53 -1.16 1.94
C GLY A 2 16.80 -2.13 2.87
N LYS A 3 17.02 -3.45 2.71
CA LYS A 3 16.37 -4.47 3.57
C LYS A 3 16.69 -4.31 5.07
N ALA A 4 17.92 -3.90 5.39
CA ALA A 4 18.33 -3.66 6.78
C ALA A 4 17.63 -2.44 7.41
N SER A 5 17.08 -1.54 6.60
CA SER A 5 16.27 -0.39 7.02
C SER A 5 14.77 -0.67 7.00
N GLY A 6 14.35 -1.93 6.81
CA GLY A 6 12.93 -2.31 6.75
C GLY A 6 12.23 -2.01 5.41
N VAL A 7 12.98 -1.62 4.37
CA VAL A 7 12.40 -1.43 3.04
C VAL A 7 12.08 -2.79 2.42
N THR A 8 10.82 -3.02 2.09
CA THR A 8 10.31 -4.24 1.47
C THR A 8 10.32 -4.18 -0.06
N SER A 9 10.04 -3.00 -0.62
CA SER A 9 9.89 -2.77 -2.05
C SER A 9 10.35 -1.38 -2.46
N LEU A 10 10.86 -1.26 -3.68
CA LEU A 10 11.28 0.00 -4.29
C LEU A 10 10.65 0.12 -5.68
N TYR A 11 9.96 1.23 -5.90
CA TYR A 11 9.36 1.57 -7.18
C TYR A 11 9.88 2.90 -7.67
N PHE A 12 9.98 3.01 -8.99
CA PHE A 12 10.31 4.25 -9.67
C PHE A 12 9.09 4.74 -10.45
N MET A 13 8.80 6.04 -10.31
CA MET A 13 7.77 6.72 -11.07
C MET A 13 8.37 8.00 -11.64
N GLU A 14 8.23 8.19 -12.94
CA GLU A 14 8.63 9.43 -13.59
C GLU A 14 7.55 10.51 -13.38
N GLU A 15 7.93 11.59 -12.71
CA GLU A 15 7.06 12.74 -12.45
C GLU A 15 7.27 13.82 -13.52
N GLY A 16 6.49 13.77 -14.60
CA GLY A 16 6.47 14.79 -15.67
C GLY A 16 5.42 15.89 -15.47
N GLN A 17 5.24 16.79 -16.46
CA GLN A 17 4.09 17.72 -16.44
C GLN A 17 2.78 16.95 -16.54
N ARG A 18 1.99 16.97 -15.46
CA ARG A 18 0.74 16.22 -15.37
C ARG A 18 -0.45 17.07 -15.82
N LYS A 19 -1.36 16.42 -16.55
CA LYS A 19 -2.68 17.00 -16.92
C LYS A 19 -3.72 16.82 -15.82
N THR A 20 -3.50 15.88 -14.90
CA THR A 20 -4.41 15.55 -13.79
C THR A 20 -3.63 15.40 -12.49
N PRO A 21 -4.25 15.67 -11.33
CA PRO A 21 -3.62 15.46 -10.02
C PRO A 21 -3.56 13.97 -9.61
N SER A 22 -4.27 13.07 -10.30
CA SER A 22 -4.28 11.64 -9.99
C SER A 22 -2.98 10.96 -10.42
N GLN A 23 -2.54 9.99 -9.60
CA GLN A 23 -1.45 9.06 -9.93
C GLN A 23 -1.94 7.86 -10.74
N GLU A 24 -3.26 7.72 -10.90
CA GLU A 24 -3.90 6.65 -11.66
C GLU A 24 -3.45 6.68 -13.14
N GLY A 25 -2.85 5.58 -13.59
CA GLY A 25 -2.39 5.39 -14.97
C GLY A 25 -0.96 5.83 -15.24
N LEU A 26 -0.23 6.36 -14.25
CA LEU A 26 1.20 6.61 -14.40
C LEU A 26 1.98 5.28 -14.39
N PRO A 27 2.97 5.11 -15.29
CA PRO A 27 3.80 3.92 -15.27
C PRO A 27 4.63 3.89 -13.99
N LEU A 28 4.46 2.81 -13.22
CA LEU A 28 5.21 2.53 -12.02
C LEU A 28 6.12 1.33 -12.27
N GLU A 29 7.42 1.59 -12.32
CA GLU A 29 8.43 0.55 -12.54
C GLU A 29 8.85 -0.08 -11.21
N HIS A 30 8.81 -1.42 -11.15
CA HIS A 30 9.31 -2.16 -10.00
C HIS A 30 10.82 -2.34 -10.10
N VAL A 31 11.57 -1.74 -9.16
CA VAL A 31 13.03 -1.74 -9.18
C VAL A 31 13.60 -2.88 -8.33
N ALA A 32 13.06 -3.09 -7.13
CA ALA A 32 13.58 -4.10 -6.21
C ALA A 32 12.56 -4.50 -5.13
N GLY A 33 12.72 -5.70 -4.58
CA GLY A 33 11.90 -6.21 -3.49
C GLY A 33 10.62 -6.90 -3.97
N ASP A 34 9.57 -6.85 -3.15
CA ASP A 34 8.31 -7.53 -3.41
C ASP A 34 7.34 -6.66 -4.22
N ARG A 35 6.53 -7.28 -5.10
CA ARG A 35 5.55 -6.55 -5.92
C ARG A 35 4.33 -6.01 -5.15
N CYS A 36 4.10 -6.54 -3.97
CA CYS A 36 3.05 -6.15 -3.05
C CYS A 36 3.57 -6.40 -1.63
N ILE A 37 3.09 -5.64 -0.67
CA ILE A 37 3.21 -6.04 0.74
C ILE A 37 2.00 -6.89 1.13
N GLN A 38 2.14 -7.64 2.21
CA GLN A 38 1.06 -8.42 2.82
C GLN A 38 0.78 -7.89 4.21
N GLU A 39 -0.49 -7.77 4.55
CA GLU A 39 -0.95 -7.36 5.88
C GLU A 39 -2.14 -8.24 6.27
N ASP A 40 -2.20 -8.63 7.53
CA ASP A 40 -3.32 -9.37 8.09
C ASP A 40 -4.28 -8.38 8.78
N LEU A 41 -5.56 -8.45 8.44
CA LEU A 41 -6.63 -7.62 8.99
C LEU A 41 -7.83 -8.50 9.28
N LEU A 42 -8.27 -8.58 10.54
CA LEU A 42 -9.37 -9.44 11.00
C LEU A 42 -9.17 -10.93 10.59
N GLY A 43 -7.92 -11.40 10.61
CA GLY A 43 -7.56 -12.78 10.25
C GLY A 43 -7.57 -13.09 8.76
N LEU A 44 -7.76 -12.08 7.90
CA LEU A 44 -7.64 -12.20 6.44
C LEU A 44 -6.34 -11.55 5.98
N THR A 45 -5.63 -12.22 5.06
CA THR A 45 -4.40 -11.68 4.47
C THR A 45 -4.69 -10.89 3.20
N PHE A 46 -4.35 -9.61 3.21
CA PHE A 46 -4.49 -8.70 2.07
C PHE A 46 -3.16 -8.54 1.34
N ARG A 47 -3.21 -8.52 0.01
CA ARG A 47 -2.07 -8.11 -0.83
C ARG A 47 -2.25 -6.66 -1.23
N ILE A 48 -1.36 -5.80 -0.78
CA ILE A 48 -1.45 -4.35 -0.97
C ILE A 48 -0.47 -3.96 -2.07
N SER A 49 -1.01 -3.50 -3.20
CA SER A 49 -0.21 -2.95 -4.31
C SER A 49 0.23 -1.50 -4.02
N PRO A 50 1.27 -0.97 -4.68
CA PRO A 50 1.82 0.35 -4.36
C PRO A 50 0.84 1.53 -4.41
N HIS A 51 -0.15 1.47 -5.29
CA HIS A 51 -1.19 2.50 -5.42
C HIS A 51 -2.48 2.16 -4.66
N ALA A 52 -2.54 1.03 -3.96
CA ALA A 52 -3.71 0.67 -3.18
C ALA A 52 -3.76 1.56 -1.93
N PHE A 53 -4.95 2.09 -1.65
CA PHE A 53 -5.21 2.69 -0.35
C PHE A 53 -5.41 1.55 0.68
N PHE A 54 -4.68 1.63 1.80
CA PHE A 54 -4.84 0.74 2.93
C PHE A 54 -4.61 1.53 4.23
N GLN A 55 -5.30 1.14 5.30
CA GLN A 55 -5.17 1.83 6.58
C GLN A 55 -3.75 1.64 7.13
N VAL A 56 -3.10 2.74 7.50
CA VAL A 56 -1.72 2.71 8.03
C VAL A 56 -1.64 2.19 9.47
N ASN A 57 -2.78 2.13 10.16
CA ASN A 57 -2.90 1.66 11.53
C ASN A 57 -3.88 0.48 11.56
N THR A 58 -3.36 -0.74 11.36
CA THR A 58 -4.14 -1.98 11.32
C THR A 58 -5.03 -2.15 12.56
N PRO A 59 -4.54 -1.99 13.82
CA PRO A 59 -5.41 -2.09 14.99
C PRO A 59 -6.60 -1.12 15.01
N ALA A 60 -6.40 0.13 14.56
CA ALA A 60 -7.50 1.10 14.48
C ALA A 60 -8.49 0.72 13.38
N ALA A 61 -8.01 0.22 12.24
CA ALA A 61 -8.86 -0.26 11.16
C ALA A 61 -9.73 -1.46 11.59
N GLU A 62 -9.16 -2.40 12.34
CA GLU A 62 -9.90 -3.52 12.91
C GLU A 62 -11.00 -3.04 13.86
N ALA A 63 -10.67 -2.10 14.76
CA ALA A 63 -11.67 -1.49 15.62
C ALA A 63 -12.78 -0.85 14.76
N ASP A 64 -12.45 0.08 13.88
CA ASP A 64 -13.43 0.80 13.05
C ASP A 64 -14.34 -0.15 12.26
N LEU A 65 -13.80 -1.25 11.72
CA LEU A 65 -14.58 -2.27 11.01
C LEU A 65 -15.47 -3.07 11.95
N LEU A 66 -14.97 -3.50 13.11
CA LEU A 66 -15.78 -4.20 14.11
C LEU A 66 -16.91 -3.31 14.64
N TRP A 67 -16.60 -2.03 14.91
CA TRP A 67 -17.61 -1.03 15.28
C TRP A 67 -18.70 -0.94 14.21
N PHE A 68 -18.35 -0.93 12.92
CA PHE A 68 -19.33 -0.90 11.83
C PHE A 68 -20.17 -2.17 11.74
N GLU A 69 -19.61 -3.34 12.02
CA GLU A 69 -20.33 -4.62 11.98
C GLU A 69 -21.31 -4.80 13.17
N GLU A 70 -21.09 -4.06 14.26
CA GLU A 70 -22.03 -3.98 15.40
C GLU A 70 -23.27 -3.09 15.13
N TRP A 71 -23.26 -2.27 14.07
CA TRP A 71 -24.38 -1.40 13.67
C TRP A 71 -25.39 -2.11 12.76
#